data_AF-A0A1G9VHK1-F1
#
_entry.id   AF-A0A1G9VHK1-F1
#
_cell.length_a   1.000
_cell.length_b   1.000
_cell.length_c   1.000
_cell.angle_alpha   90.00
_cell.angle_beta   90.00
_cell.angle_gamma   90.00
#
_symmetry.space_group_name_H-M   'P 1'
#
loop_
_entity.id
_entity.type
_entity.pdbx_description
1 polymer ?
#
loop_
_entity_poly.entity_id
_entity_poly.type
_entity_poly.pdbx_seq_one_letter_code
_entity_poly.pdbx_strand_id
1 'polypeptide(L)'
;MIRASLLALACLTTAPALASEPVFLRETLVVEGPQITLGDLFEVGGPQAATVLARSPAPGARLALDINYVRQIAADHELDWANASGLLRLTVTRASRVVDARELTGMIEGELFAREGGQHEVQLANTNLALHAPVGTIGGPQISALNYDPRTGMLSADIAPFDGAATVRVTGRAYQTIDIPVLVQPVAAGEVIGDDDIRWVSLRSDRVRPDSVLDPGAIIGHQARRALRAGEPLRGYDVQEAILVNRGDLVTLMFEARGIQLSVRARAMENAADGELIRFVNLQSNRTVEAMVDGPGRARVFASPAASF
;
A
#
# COMPACT_ATOMS: atom_id res chain seq x y z
N MET A 1 -84.96 59.20 37.88
CA MET A 1 -84.34 60.18 38.78
C MET A 1 -83.07 59.57 39.35
N ILE A 2 -81.93 60.28 39.23
CA ILE A 2 -80.78 60.32 40.18
C ILE A 2 -79.97 59.00 40.28
N ARG A 3 -78.83 58.87 39.56
CA ARG A 3 -77.42 59.24 39.88
C ARG A 3 -76.70 58.28 40.84
N ALA A 4 -75.37 58.18 40.63
CA ALA A 4 -74.30 57.66 41.50
C ALA A 4 -73.97 56.16 41.32
N SER A 5 -72.74 55.68 41.11
CA SER A 5 -71.40 56.29 41.14
C SER A 5 -70.40 55.39 40.40
N LEU A 6 -69.44 56.01 39.72
CA LEU A 6 -68.21 55.37 39.23
C LEU A 6 -67.35 54.91 40.42
N LEU A 7 -66.88 53.66 40.37
CA LEU A 7 -65.66 53.24 41.06
C LEU A 7 -64.73 52.62 40.00
N ALA A 8 -63.72 53.38 39.58
CA ALA A 8 -62.68 52.90 38.68
C ALA A 8 -61.72 52.02 39.48
N LEU A 9 -61.85 50.71 39.32
CA LEU A 9 -60.92 49.73 39.86
C LEU A 9 -59.70 49.67 38.93
N ALA A 10 -58.60 50.31 39.34
CA ALA A 10 -57.32 50.21 38.65
C ALA A 10 -56.74 48.80 38.88
N CYS A 11 -56.98 47.89 37.94
CA CYS A 11 -56.24 46.63 37.85
C CYS A 11 -54.78 46.94 37.52
N LEU A 12 -53.89 46.88 38.52
CA LEU A 12 -52.47 46.68 38.27
C LEU A 12 -52.30 45.30 37.63
N THR A 13 -52.07 45.27 36.32
CA THR A 13 -51.59 44.07 35.63
C THR A 13 -50.14 43.85 36.06
N THR A 14 -49.93 43.04 37.09
CA THR A 14 -48.62 42.51 37.45
C THR A 14 -48.17 41.62 36.29
N ALA A 15 -47.25 42.10 35.47
CA ALA A 15 -46.58 41.25 34.49
C ALA A 15 -45.82 40.15 35.25
N PRO A 16 -45.89 38.87 34.82
CA PRO A 16 -45.04 37.86 35.42
C PRO A 16 -43.59 38.29 35.17
N ALA A 17 -42.81 38.40 36.25
CA ALA A 17 -41.36 38.50 36.14
C ALA A 17 -40.89 37.30 35.32
N LEU A 18 -40.15 37.55 34.25
CA LEU A 18 -39.41 36.52 33.52
C LEU A 18 -38.52 35.81 34.55
N ALA A 19 -38.96 34.66 35.02
CA ALA A 19 -38.15 33.81 35.88
C ALA A 19 -37.03 33.30 34.98
N SER A 20 -35.81 33.74 35.26
CA SER A 20 -34.59 33.27 34.62
C SER A 20 -34.54 31.74 34.76
N GLU A 21 -34.46 31.05 33.63
CA GLU A 21 -34.47 29.59 33.59
C GLU A 21 -33.15 29.09 34.20
N PRO A 22 -33.19 28.23 35.25
CA PRO A 22 -31.97 27.71 35.85
C PRO A 22 -31.33 26.72 34.89
N VAL A 23 -30.09 26.98 34.47
CA VAL A 23 -29.40 26.13 33.48
C VAL A 23 -28.19 25.43 34.05
N PHE A 24 -27.98 24.19 33.60
CA PHE A 24 -26.83 23.37 33.94
C PHE A 24 -25.73 23.49 32.88
N LEU A 25 -24.49 23.63 33.35
CA LEU A 25 -23.29 23.63 32.50
C LEU A 25 -22.84 22.19 32.24
N ARG A 26 -22.51 21.88 30.99
CA ARG A 26 -21.88 20.61 30.63
C ARG A 26 -20.39 20.62 31.03
N GLU A 27 -20.00 19.76 31.97
CA GLU A 27 -18.62 19.75 32.52
C GLU A 27 -17.56 19.25 31.54
N THR A 28 -17.93 18.32 30.64
CA THR A 28 -17.08 17.87 29.54
C THR A 28 -17.71 18.29 28.22
N LEU A 29 -17.15 19.33 27.60
CA LEU A 29 -17.66 19.88 26.36
C LEU A 29 -16.93 19.26 25.17
N VAL A 30 -17.66 18.52 24.33
CA VAL A 30 -17.17 18.04 23.03
C VAL A 30 -17.94 18.75 21.94
N VAL A 31 -17.25 19.54 21.11
CA VAL A 31 -17.85 20.34 20.04
C VAL A 31 -17.45 19.76 18.69
N GLU A 32 -18.42 19.59 17.80
CA GLU A 32 -18.18 19.11 16.44
C GLU A 32 -17.85 20.27 15.47
N GLY A 33 -18.58 21.38 15.62
CA GLY A 33 -18.52 22.54 14.74
C GLY A 33 -17.28 23.43 14.88
N PRO A 34 -17.08 24.35 13.93
CA PRO A 34 -15.99 25.33 13.96
C PRO A 34 -16.17 26.44 15.00
N GLN A 35 -17.36 26.55 15.57
CA GLN A 35 -17.75 27.57 16.55
C GLN A 35 -18.35 26.88 17.77
N ILE A 36 -18.09 27.46 18.93
CA ILE A 36 -18.68 27.07 20.21
C ILE A 36 -19.94 27.92 20.37
N THR A 37 -21.08 27.25 20.53
CA THR A 37 -22.38 27.90 20.68
C THR A 37 -22.88 27.86 22.13
N LEU A 38 -23.86 28.70 22.45
CA LEU A 38 -24.46 28.73 23.78
C LEU A 38 -25.14 27.40 24.14
N GLY A 39 -25.78 26.75 23.17
CA GLY A 39 -26.40 25.43 23.32
C GLY A 39 -25.40 24.29 23.50
N ASP A 40 -24.13 24.48 23.12
CA ASP A 40 -23.09 23.51 23.45
C ASP A 40 -22.78 23.58 24.96
N LEU A 41 -22.65 24.79 25.51
CA LEU A 41 -22.25 25.03 26.91
C LEU A 41 -23.35 24.67 27.91
N PHE A 42 -24.57 25.08 27.60
CA PHE A 42 -25.72 25.04 28.50
C PHE A 42 -26.86 24.22 27.88
N GLU A 43 -27.66 23.55 28.70
CA GLU A 43 -28.85 22.82 28.26
C GLU A 43 -30.00 23.79 27.90
N VAL A 44 -29.79 24.62 26.88
CA VAL A 44 -30.74 25.63 26.41
C VAL A 44 -31.33 25.20 25.07
N GLY A 45 -32.65 25.31 24.94
CA GLY A 45 -33.37 25.08 23.69
C GLY A 45 -33.67 26.38 22.92
N GLY A 46 -34.08 26.25 21.67
CA GLY A 46 -34.60 27.36 20.87
C GLY A 46 -33.53 28.22 20.17
N PRO A 47 -33.91 29.39 19.62
CA PRO A 47 -33.03 30.21 18.77
C PRO A 47 -31.75 30.70 19.47
N GLN A 48 -31.79 30.87 20.80
CA GLN A 48 -30.64 31.32 21.60
C GLN A 48 -29.53 30.26 21.67
N ALA A 49 -29.85 28.98 21.51
CA ALA A 49 -28.88 27.89 21.49
C ALA A 49 -27.85 28.05 20.35
N ALA A 50 -28.24 28.68 19.24
CA ALA A 50 -27.39 28.90 18.07
C ALA A 50 -26.47 30.14 18.19
N THR A 51 -26.51 30.87 19.32
CA THR A 51 -25.65 32.05 19.50
C THR A 51 -24.18 31.64 19.58
N VAL A 52 -23.35 32.26 18.74
CA VAL A 52 -21.92 31.98 18.64
C VAL A 52 -21.15 32.73 19.72
N LEU A 53 -20.34 32.01 20.50
CA LEU A 53 -19.57 32.57 21.61
C LEU A 53 -18.09 32.73 21.24
N ALA A 54 -17.50 31.66 20.72
CA ALA A 54 -16.08 31.60 20.45
C ALA A 54 -15.76 30.68 19.26
N ARG A 55 -14.53 30.77 18.76
CA ARG A 55 -14.02 29.81 17.77
C ARG A 55 -13.58 28.53 18.48
N SER A 56 -13.96 27.38 17.93
CA SER A 56 -13.52 26.08 18.42
C SER A 56 -12.01 25.91 18.19
N PRO A 57 -11.31 25.13 19.04
CA PRO A 57 -9.90 24.82 18.82
C PRO A 57 -9.69 24.00 17.53
N ALA A 58 -8.43 23.68 17.20
CA ALA A 58 -8.14 22.72 16.14
C ALA A 58 -8.77 21.33 16.47
N PRO A 59 -9.14 20.51 15.47
CA PRO A 59 -9.67 19.17 15.71
C PRO A 59 -8.72 18.35 16.60
N GLY A 60 -9.26 17.69 17.63
CA GLY A 60 -8.47 16.93 18.60
C GLY A 60 -7.74 17.78 19.65
N ALA A 61 -7.68 19.10 19.47
CA ALA A 61 -7.11 20.02 20.45
C ALA A 61 -8.12 20.41 21.53
N ARG A 62 -7.58 20.92 22.64
CA ARG A 62 -8.34 21.35 23.82
C ARG A 62 -8.17 22.85 24.02
N LEU A 63 -9.26 23.53 24.33
CA LEU A 63 -9.30 24.94 24.72
C LEU A 63 -9.82 25.05 26.16
N ALA A 64 -9.14 25.79 27.01
CA ALA A 64 -9.64 26.10 28.34
C ALA A 64 -10.34 27.46 28.32
N LEU A 65 -11.63 27.49 28.65
CA LEU A 65 -12.40 28.71 28.84
C LEU A 65 -12.36 29.14 30.30
N ASP A 66 -12.19 30.44 30.52
CA ASP A 66 -12.28 31.04 31.86
C ASP A 66 -13.72 31.01 32.35
N ILE A 67 -13.93 30.54 33.57
CA ILE A 67 -15.28 30.39 34.11
C ILE A 67 -16.00 31.72 34.32
N ASN A 68 -15.26 32.81 34.57
CA ASN A 68 -15.85 34.14 34.73
C ASN A 68 -16.40 34.65 33.40
N TYR A 69 -15.73 34.32 32.29
CA TYR A 69 -16.23 34.61 30.94
C TYR A 69 -17.52 33.84 30.64
N VAL A 70 -17.57 32.55 31.01
CA VAL A 70 -18.80 31.73 30.87
C VAL A 70 -19.95 32.30 31.73
N ARG A 71 -19.65 32.77 32.95
CA ARG A 71 -20.64 33.41 33.84
C ARG A 71 -21.15 34.72 33.25
N GLN A 72 -20.26 35.53 32.70
CA GLN A 72 -20.64 36.79 32.03
C GLN A 72 -21.57 36.51 30.84
N ILE A 73 -21.22 35.54 29.99
CA ILE A 73 -22.06 35.11 28.86
C ILE A 73 -23.45 34.65 29.34
N ALA A 74 -23.52 33.84 30.39
CA ALA A 74 -24.79 33.38 30.94
C ALA A 74 -25.67 34.58 31.37
N ALA A 75 -25.10 35.53 32.10
CA ALA A 75 -25.80 36.74 32.54
C ALA A 75 -26.25 37.62 31.36
N ASP A 76 -25.39 37.82 30.35
CA ASP A 76 -25.69 38.61 29.15
C ASP A 76 -26.86 38.01 28.33
N HIS A 77 -27.10 36.71 28.47
CA HIS A 77 -28.19 35.97 27.82
C HIS A 77 -29.36 35.61 28.78
N GLU A 78 -29.42 36.25 29.96
CA GLU A 78 -30.49 36.06 30.96
C GLU A 78 -30.61 34.61 31.49
N LEU A 79 -29.52 33.83 31.43
CA LEU A 79 -29.45 32.48 31.97
C LEU A 79 -28.99 32.51 33.43
N ASP A 80 -29.74 31.87 34.33
CA ASP A 80 -29.38 31.79 35.75
C ASP A 80 -28.49 30.58 36.02
N TRP A 81 -27.18 30.81 36.01
CA TRP A 81 -26.17 29.79 36.32
C TRP A 81 -25.23 30.23 37.44
N ALA A 82 -25.32 29.53 38.58
CA ALA A 82 -24.59 29.87 39.80
C ALA A 82 -23.21 29.17 39.97
N ASN A 83 -22.73 28.40 38.99
CA ASN A 83 -21.50 27.58 39.09
C ASN A 83 -21.43 26.76 40.39
N ALA A 84 -22.48 25.97 40.67
CA ALA A 84 -22.58 25.17 41.88
C ALA A 84 -21.45 24.13 42.04
N SER A 85 -20.84 23.69 40.93
CA SER A 85 -19.72 22.74 40.91
C SER A 85 -18.36 23.36 41.23
N GLY A 86 -18.26 24.68 41.40
CA GLY A 86 -17.02 25.35 41.79
C GLY A 86 -15.91 25.28 40.74
N LEU A 87 -16.28 25.17 39.46
CA LEU A 87 -15.31 25.06 38.37
C LEU A 87 -14.50 26.36 38.24
N LEU A 88 -13.19 26.23 37.97
CA LEU A 88 -12.31 27.35 37.67
C LEU A 88 -12.08 27.53 36.17
N ARG A 89 -12.09 26.42 35.43
CA ARG A 89 -11.88 26.37 33.98
C ARG A 89 -12.77 25.31 33.38
N LEU A 90 -13.31 25.61 32.21
CA LEU A 90 -14.07 24.67 31.41
C LEU A 90 -13.19 24.20 30.25
N THR A 91 -12.97 22.90 30.12
CA THR A 91 -12.18 22.34 29.01
C THR A 91 -13.09 21.94 27.87
N VAL A 92 -12.88 22.57 26.72
CA VAL A 92 -13.56 22.29 25.46
C VAL A 92 -12.65 21.48 24.57
N THR A 93 -13.11 20.30 24.15
CA THR A 93 -12.40 19.46 23.18
C THR A 93 -13.15 19.48 21.86
N ARG A 94 -12.44 19.66 20.74
CA ARG A 94 -13.06 19.52 19.43
C ARG A 94 -13.04 18.06 18.99
N ALA A 95 -14.21 17.51 18.69
CA ALA A 95 -14.34 16.16 18.17
C ALA A 95 -13.48 15.99 16.90
N SER A 96 -12.77 14.87 16.81
CA SER A 96 -11.95 14.57 15.64
C SER A 96 -11.94 13.09 15.30
N ARG A 97 -11.86 12.80 14.00
CA ARG A 97 -11.42 11.53 13.45
C ARG A 97 -9.90 11.55 13.36
N VAL A 98 -9.26 10.50 13.84
CA VAL A 98 -7.81 10.32 13.72
C VAL A 98 -7.52 9.66 12.38
N VAL A 99 -6.66 10.28 11.59
CA VAL A 99 -6.04 9.70 10.40
C VAL A 99 -4.66 9.22 10.83
N ASP A 100 -4.53 7.91 11.02
CA ASP A 100 -3.31 7.30 11.53
C ASP A 100 -2.30 7.01 10.42
N ALA A 101 -1.08 6.62 10.81
CA ALA A 101 -0.02 6.27 9.87
C ALA A 101 -0.40 5.17 8.88
N ARG A 102 -1.33 4.25 9.22
CA ARG A 102 -1.74 3.16 8.31
C ARG A 102 -2.65 3.69 7.21
N GLU A 103 -3.61 4.54 7.57
CA GLU A 103 -4.47 5.22 6.59
C GLU A 103 -3.60 6.08 5.65
N LEU A 104 -2.64 6.83 6.19
CA LEU A 104 -1.70 7.63 5.40
C LEU A 104 -0.83 6.78 4.46
N THR A 105 -0.27 5.67 4.97
CA THR A 105 0.50 4.71 4.15
C THR A 105 -0.34 4.21 2.99
N GLY A 106 -1.55 3.70 3.24
CA GLY A 106 -2.42 3.16 2.18
C GLY A 106 -2.81 4.21 1.13
N MET A 107 -3.02 5.46 1.53
CA MET A 107 -3.26 6.55 0.58
C MET A 107 -2.05 6.83 -0.30
N ILE A 108 -0.84 6.88 0.28
CA ILE A 108 0.38 7.14 -0.47
C ILE A 108 0.67 5.97 -1.43
N GLU A 109 0.45 4.73 -0.99
CA GLU A 109 0.60 3.54 -1.84
C GLU A 109 -0.36 3.60 -3.04
N GLY A 110 -1.61 3.98 -2.82
CA GLY A 110 -2.60 4.18 -3.89
C GLY A 110 -2.19 5.27 -4.88
N GLU A 111 -1.69 6.41 -4.38
CA GLU A 111 -1.22 7.51 -5.22
C GLU A 111 0.05 7.14 -6.02
N LEU A 112 1.00 6.43 -5.40
CA LEU A 112 2.18 5.91 -6.09
C LEU A 112 1.81 4.89 -7.16
N PHE A 113 0.88 3.98 -6.87
CA PHE A 113 0.37 3.03 -7.85
C PHE A 113 -0.23 3.75 -9.07
N ALA A 114 -1.01 4.81 -8.84
CA ALA A 114 -1.64 5.59 -9.91
C ALA A 114 -0.63 6.38 -10.77
N ARG A 115 0.48 6.85 -10.18
CA ARG A 115 1.49 7.68 -10.86
C ARG A 115 2.59 6.89 -11.55
N GLU A 116 3.21 5.94 -10.84
CA GLU A 116 4.39 5.21 -11.30
C GLU A 116 4.02 3.87 -11.95
N GLY A 117 2.86 3.32 -11.59
CA GLY A 117 2.49 1.95 -11.90
C GLY A 117 3.22 0.94 -10.99
N GLY A 118 2.53 -0.17 -10.69
CA GLY A 118 3.05 -1.22 -9.84
C GLY A 118 2.86 -0.95 -8.33
N GLN A 119 2.87 -2.05 -7.58
CA GLN A 119 2.65 -2.03 -6.13
C GLN A 119 3.89 -1.46 -5.42
N HIS A 120 3.68 -0.66 -4.38
CA HIS A 120 4.74 -0.09 -3.57
C HIS A 120 4.46 -0.39 -2.10
N GLU A 121 5.50 -0.75 -1.33
CA GLU A 121 5.44 -0.83 0.12
C GLU A 121 5.99 0.49 0.69
N VAL A 122 5.15 1.24 1.40
CA VAL A 122 5.51 2.54 1.97
C VAL A 122 5.80 2.43 3.46
N GLN A 123 6.96 2.96 3.86
CA GLN A 123 7.43 3.02 5.24
C GLN A 123 7.62 4.47 5.67
N LEU A 124 6.72 4.97 6.52
CA LEU A 124 6.81 6.32 7.06
C LEU A 124 7.93 6.43 8.09
N ALA A 125 8.62 7.57 8.13
CA ALA A 125 9.67 7.82 9.11
C ALA A 125 9.12 7.90 10.54
N ASN A 126 7.87 8.38 10.69
CA ASN A 126 7.15 8.41 11.96
C ASN A 126 5.88 7.55 11.87
N THR A 127 5.96 6.32 12.40
CA THR A 127 4.84 5.37 12.46
C THR A 127 3.80 5.71 13.54
N ASN A 128 4.11 6.63 14.46
CA ASN A 128 3.16 7.14 15.46
C ASN A 128 2.49 8.44 15.01
N LEU A 129 2.68 8.86 13.75
CA LEU A 129 2.03 10.05 13.22
C LEU A 129 0.51 9.87 13.21
N ALA A 130 -0.20 10.83 13.80
CA ALA A 130 -1.64 10.89 13.84
C ALA A 130 -2.08 12.31 13.47
N LEU A 131 -2.91 12.42 12.43
CA LEU A 131 -3.50 13.68 12.01
C LEU A 131 -4.96 13.73 12.46
N HIS A 132 -5.45 14.91 12.79
CA HIS A 132 -6.82 15.08 13.30
C HIS A 132 -7.69 15.81 12.27
N ALA A 133 -8.78 15.18 11.86
CA ALA A 133 -9.81 15.75 11.01
C ALA A 133 -11.10 15.97 11.81
N PRO A 134 -11.88 17.04 11.57
CA PRO A 134 -13.19 17.21 12.21
C PRO A 134 -14.12 16.04 11.88
N VAL A 135 -15.00 15.71 12.82
CA VAL A 135 -16.08 14.75 12.54
C VAL A 135 -17.10 15.39 11.58
N GLY A 136 -17.63 14.61 10.64
CA GLY A 136 -18.64 15.08 9.69
C GLY A 136 -18.11 15.85 8.47
N THR A 137 -16.79 16.03 8.32
CA THR A 137 -16.24 16.57 7.06
C THR A 137 -16.51 15.60 5.91
N ILE A 138 -17.07 16.14 4.81
CA ILE A 138 -17.28 15.40 3.58
C ILE A 138 -15.93 15.35 2.85
N GLY A 139 -15.40 14.15 2.64
CA GLY A 139 -14.09 13.93 2.02
C GLY A 139 -13.06 13.36 3.00
N GLY A 140 -12.03 12.74 2.43
CA GLY A 140 -10.91 12.18 3.18
C GLY A 140 -9.74 13.15 3.29
N PRO A 141 -8.67 12.73 4.00
CA PRO A 141 -7.35 13.33 3.82
C PRO A 141 -6.96 13.40 2.34
N GLN A 142 -6.22 14.44 1.96
CA GLN A 142 -5.80 14.71 0.59
C GLN A 142 -4.29 14.89 0.50
N ILE A 143 -3.69 14.31 -0.54
CA ILE A 143 -2.27 14.49 -0.84
C ILE A 143 -2.14 15.69 -1.78
N SER A 144 -1.67 16.82 -1.25
CA SER A 144 -1.48 18.06 -2.03
C SER A 144 -0.23 17.99 -2.91
N ALA A 145 0.84 17.38 -2.41
CA ALA A 145 2.05 17.14 -3.16
C ALA A 145 2.66 15.81 -2.75
N LEU A 146 3.26 15.11 -3.72
CA LEU A 146 3.97 13.86 -3.51
C LEU A 146 5.23 13.89 -4.36
N ASN A 147 6.37 13.70 -3.71
CA ASN A 147 7.68 13.60 -4.32
C ASN A 147 8.32 12.27 -3.92
N TYR A 148 8.68 11.48 -4.93
CA TYR A 148 9.26 10.16 -4.80
C TYR A 148 10.48 10.05 -5.70
N ASP A 149 11.59 9.57 -5.15
CA ASP A 149 12.79 9.24 -5.91
C ASP A 149 12.96 7.71 -5.99
N PRO A 150 12.76 7.10 -7.18
CA PRO A 150 12.85 5.65 -7.34
C PRO A 150 14.26 5.09 -7.15
N ARG A 151 15.31 5.93 -7.26
CA ARG A 151 16.70 5.47 -7.09
C ARG A 151 17.07 5.29 -5.62
N THR A 152 16.62 6.20 -4.77
CA THR A 152 16.92 6.19 -3.33
C THR A 152 15.79 5.62 -2.49
N GLY A 153 14.61 5.48 -3.08
CA GLY A 153 13.37 5.13 -2.40
C GLY A 153 12.85 6.26 -1.50
N MET A 154 13.44 7.46 -1.54
CA MET A 154 13.06 8.56 -0.66
C MET A 154 11.68 9.09 -1.02
N LEU A 155 10.85 9.30 -0.01
CA LEU A 155 9.48 9.74 -0.16
C LEU A 155 9.22 10.98 0.70
N SER A 156 8.54 11.97 0.14
CA SER A 156 7.95 13.09 0.88
C SER A 156 6.57 13.44 0.33
N ALA A 157 5.59 13.60 1.22
CA ALA A 157 4.22 13.94 0.88
C ALA A 157 3.73 15.10 1.74
N ASP A 158 3.03 16.06 1.14
CA ASP A 158 2.29 17.09 1.85
C ASP A 158 0.82 16.67 1.92
N ILE A 159 0.34 16.40 3.12
CA ILE A 159 -0.99 15.82 3.35
C ILE A 159 -1.84 16.80 4.15
N ALA A 160 -3.00 17.16 3.59
CA ALA A 160 -4.05 17.88 4.30
C ALA A 160 -5.00 16.84 4.95
N PRO A 161 -5.19 16.83 6.28
CA PRO A 161 -6.05 15.83 6.93
C PRO A 161 -7.53 15.90 6.52
N PHE A 162 -7.97 17.06 6.05
CA PHE A 162 -9.31 17.33 5.52
C PHE A 162 -9.25 18.56 4.60
N ASP A 163 -10.33 18.82 3.85
CA ASP A 163 -10.39 19.96 2.94
C ASP A 163 -10.25 21.31 3.69
N GLY A 164 -9.40 22.20 3.16
CA GLY A 164 -9.06 23.48 3.80
C GLY A 164 -8.16 23.39 5.03
N ALA A 165 -7.67 22.20 5.40
CA ALA A 165 -6.72 22.04 6.49
C ALA A 165 -5.30 22.48 6.10
N ALA A 166 -4.48 22.85 7.10
CA ALA A 166 -3.05 23.04 6.89
C ALA A 166 -2.39 21.71 6.50
N THR A 167 -1.49 21.76 5.53
CA THR A 167 -0.74 20.58 5.08
C THR A 167 0.34 20.21 6.10
N VAL A 168 0.51 18.91 6.32
CA VAL A 168 1.56 18.34 7.15
C VAL A 168 2.51 17.56 6.25
N ARG A 169 3.79 17.91 6.33
CA ARG A 169 4.89 17.21 5.65
C ARG A 169 5.11 15.86 6.30
N VAL A 170 4.91 14.79 5.54
CA VAL A 170 5.21 13.41 5.91
C VAL A 170 6.39 12.93 5.08
N THR A 171 7.35 12.28 5.72
CA THR A 171 8.53 11.72 5.06
C THR A 171 8.64 10.23 5.32
N GLY A 172 9.31 9.52 4.42
CA GLY A 172 9.47 8.08 4.54
C GLY A 172 10.29 7.50 3.40
N ARG A 173 10.11 6.21 3.18
CA ARG A 173 10.64 5.49 2.02
C ARG A 173 9.55 4.67 1.36
N ALA A 174 9.65 4.50 0.05
CA ALA A 174 8.78 3.64 -0.72
C ALA A 174 9.61 2.68 -1.58
N TYR A 175 9.24 1.40 -1.53
CA TYR A 175 9.91 0.32 -2.24
C TYR A 175 8.94 -0.34 -3.19
N GLN A 176 9.26 -0.37 -4.47
CA GLN A 176 8.45 -1.10 -5.44
C GLN A 176 8.45 -2.59 -5.07
N THR A 177 7.29 -3.21 -5.14
CA THR A 177 7.12 -4.66 -4.95
C THR A 177 7.26 -5.33 -6.30
N ILE A 178 8.19 -6.27 -6.39
CA ILE A 178 8.53 -7.03 -7.59
C ILE A 178 8.16 -8.48 -7.35
N ASP A 179 7.38 -9.05 -8.25
CA ASP A 179 7.06 -10.47 -8.23
C ASP A 179 8.20 -11.26 -8.88
N ILE A 180 8.69 -12.27 -8.17
CA ILE A 180 9.83 -13.08 -8.60
C ILE A 180 9.46 -14.57 -8.56
N PRO A 181 9.80 -15.34 -9.61
CA PRO A 181 9.69 -16.79 -9.58
C PRO A 181 10.77 -17.39 -8.66
N VAL A 182 10.34 -18.19 -7.69
CA VAL A 182 11.21 -18.93 -6.78
C VAL A 182 10.83 -20.40 -6.78
N LEU A 183 11.79 -21.25 -6.41
CA LEU A 183 11.56 -22.69 -6.35
C LEU A 183 10.64 -23.06 -5.17
N VAL A 184 9.71 -23.99 -5.42
CA VAL A 184 8.84 -24.58 -4.39
C VAL A 184 9.65 -25.52 -3.49
N GLN A 185 10.56 -26.29 -4.09
CA GLN A 185 11.38 -27.31 -3.45
C GLN A 185 12.86 -27.18 -3.86
N PRO A 186 13.81 -27.76 -3.09
CA PRO A 186 15.21 -27.81 -3.51
C PRO A 186 15.36 -28.63 -4.80
N VAL A 187 16.19 -28.14 -5.73
CA VAL A 187 16.46 -28.79 -7.02
C VAL A 187 17.92 -29.21 -7.07
N ALA A 188 18.18 -30.46 -7.45
CA ALA A 188 19.54 -30.98 -7.51
C ALA A 188 20.30 -30.44 -8.74
N ALA A 189 21.63 -30.46 -8.69
CA ALA A 189 22.44 -30.15 -9.86
C ALA A 189 22.15 -31.17 -10.98
N GLY A 190 21.89 -30.69 -12.19
CA GLY A 190 21.53 -31.53 -13.33
C GLY A 190 20.04 -31.86 -13.45
N GLU A 191 19.19 -31.36 -12.57
CA GLU A 191 17.74 -31.55 -12.66
C GLU A 191 17.08 -30.44 -13.49
N VAL A 192 16.06 -30.79 -14.28
CA VAL A 192 15.30 -29.85 -15.12
C VAL A 192 14.16 -29.26 -14.30
N ILE A 193 14.02 -27.93 -14.34
CA ILE A 193 13.01 -27.20 -13.59
C ILE A 193 11.72 -27.15 -14.40
N GLY A 194 10.63 -27.68 -13.83
CA GLY A 194 9.29 -27.62 -14.42
C GLY A 194 8.51 -26.37 -14.03
N ASP A 195 7.33 -26.21 -14.63
CA ASP A 195 6.38 -25.14 -14.26
C ASP A 195 5.87 -25.33 -12.81
N ASP A 196 5.57 -26.58 -12.42
CA ASP A 196 5.10 -26.95 -11.08
C ASP A 196 6.14 -26.70 -9.96
N ASP A 197 7.42 -26.54 -10.32
CA ASP A 197 8.50 -26.25 -9.38
C ASP A 197 8.60 -24.76 -9.04
N ILE A 198 7.83 -23.90 -9.70
CA ILE A 198 7.91 -22.44 -9.54
C ILE A 198 6.69 -21.91 -8.78
N ARG A 199 6.96 -20.94 -7.90
CA ARG A 199 5.94 -20.10 -7.28
C ARG A 199 6.36 -18.64 -7.35
N TRP A 200 5.38 -17.75 -7.41
CA TRP A 200 5.61 -16.32 -7.32
C TRP A 200 5.71 -15.85 -5.88
N VAL A 201 6.73 -15.03 -5.58
CA VAL A 201 6.85 -14.32 -4.31
C VAL A 201 7.09 -12.84 -4.58
N SER A 202 6.31 -12.01 -3.91
CA SER A 202 6.42 -10.56 -3.97
C SER A 202 7.50 -10.07 -2.99
N LEU A 203 8.54 -9.43 -3.51
CA LEU A 203 9.65 -8.89 -2.73
C LEU A 203 9.81 -7.41 -2.99
N ARG A 204 10.21 -6.66 -1.95
CA ARG A 204 10.64 -5.26 -2.11
C ARG A 204 11.86 -5.17 -3.02
N SER A 205 11.90 -4.14 -3.85
CA SER A 205 12.95 -3.90 -4.83
C SER A 205 14.36 -3.83 -4.24
N ASP A 206 14.52 -3.35 -3.01
CA ASP A 206 15.82 -3.28 -2.32
C ASP A 206 16.35 -4.64 -1.85
N ARG A 207 15.48 -5.66 -1.80
CA ARG A 207 15.85 -7.06 -1.49
C ARG A 207 16.09 -7.89 -2.74
N VAL A 208 15.65 -7.40 -3.89
CA VAL A 208 15.87 -8.05 -5.19
C VAL A 208 17.27 -7.74 -5.67
N ARG A 209 18.02 -8.79 -6.01
CA ARG A 209 19.36 -8.59 -6.57
C ARG A 209 19.26 -8.23 -8.05
N PRO A 210 20.14 -7.37 -8.60
CA PRO A 210 20.09 -6.98 -10.00
C PRO A 210 20.20 -8.14 -11.00
N ASP A 211 20.82 -9.25 -10.59
CA ASP A 211 21.03 -10.46 -11.39
C ASP A 211 19.96 -11.55 -11.18
N SER A 212 18.88 -11.23 -10.46
CA SER A 212 17.76 -12.15 -10.23
C SER A 212 16.97 -12.36 -11.53
N VAL A 213 16.54 -13.59 -11.77
CA VAL A 213 15.69 -13.95 -12.90
C VAL A 213 14.25 -13.56 -12.57
N LEU A 214 13.65 -12.72 -13.42
CA LEU A 214 12.26 -12.25 -13.26
C LEU A 214 11.30 -12.96 -14.21
N ASP A 215 11.80 -13.46 -15.34
CA ASP A 215 11.01 -14.16 -16.33
C ASP A 215 11.06 -15.68 -16.07
N PRO A 216 9.92 -16.35 -15.79
CA PRO A 216 9.89 -17.80 -15.65
C PRO A 216 10.33 -18.54 -16.91
N GLY A 217 10.22 -17.94 -18.11
CA GLY A 217 10.71 -18.55 -19.35
C GLY A 217 12.22 -18.80 -19.37
N ALA A 218 12.99 -18.07 -18.55
CA ALA A 218 14.42 -18.28 -18.37
C ALA A 218 14.75 -19.36 -17.31
N ILE A 219 13.73 -19.97 -16.68
CA ILE A 219 13.87 -20.99 -15.63
C ILE A 219 13.21 -22.30 -16.08
N ILE A 220 11.98 -22.24 -16.57
CA ILE A 220 11.20 -23.40 -16.98
C ILE A 220 11.90 -24.08 -18.17
N GLY A 221 12.05 -25.40 -18.10
CA GLY A 221 12.73 -26.20 -19.10
C GLY A 221 14.26 -26.09 -19.06
N HIS A 222 14.81 -25.24 -18.19
CA HIS A 222 16.24 -25.17 -17.94
C HIS A 222 16.66 -26.17 -16.86
N GLN A 223 17.94 -26.53 -16.87
CA GLN A 223 18.56 -27.43 -15.91
C GLN A 223 19.38 -26.63 -14.89
N ALA A 224 19.31 -27.04 -13.62
CA ALA A 224 20.10 -26.43 -12.55
C ALA A 224 21.59 -26.75 -12.71
N ARG A 225 22.46 -25.73 -12.74
CA ARG A 225 23.93 -25.91 -12.80
C ARG A 225 24.51 -26.43 -11.49
N ARG A 226 23.84 -26.15 -10.38
CA ARG A 226 24.24 -26.49 -9.01
C ARG A 226 23.00 -26.82 -8.19
N ALA A 227 23.18 -27.34 -6.98
CA ALA A 227 22.05 -27.53 -6.07
C ALA A 227 21.43 -26.16 -5.69
N LEU A 228 20.13 -26.02 -5.92
CA LEU A 228 19.35 -24.80 -5.67
C LEU A 228 18.43 -24.99 -4.47
N ARG A 229 18.20 -23.92 -3.72
CA ARG A 229 17.32 -23.92 -2.55
C ARG A 229 15.92 -23.43 -2.92
N ALA A 230 14.93 -23.99 -2.23
CA ALA A 230 13.57 -23.49 -2.28
C ALA A 230 13.47 -22.06 -1.72
N GLY A 231 12.59 -21.25 -2.30
CA GLY A 231 12.20 -19.93 -1.79
C GLY A 231 13.24 -18.81 -1.98
N GLU A 232 14.40 -19.10 -2.58
CA GLU A 232 15.41 -18.09 -2.88
C GLU A 232 15.26 -17.61 -4.34
N PRO A 233 15.43 -16.29 -4.61
CA PRO A 233 15.54 -15.79 -5.98
C PRO A 233 16.68 -16.46 -6.74
N LEU A 234 16.36 -17.01 -7.92
CA LEU A 234 17.34 -17.60 -8.82
C LEU A 234 18.06 -16.52 -9.61
N ARG A 235 19.30 -16.81 -10.01
CA ARG A 235 20.09 -15.95 -10.88
C ARG A 235 20.36 -16.63 -12.21
N GLY A 236 20.62 -15.86 -13.26
CA GLY A 236 20.79 -16.43 -14.60
C GLY A 236 21.91 -17.48 -14.71
N TYR A 237 22.96 -17.37 -13.88
CA TYR A 237 24.05 -18.35 -13.85
C TYR A 237 23.75 -19.62 -13.03
N ASP A 238 22.63 -19.65 -12.31
CA ASP A 238 22.19 -20.84 -11.55
C ASP A 238 21.60 -21.91 -12.47
N VAL A 239 21.17 -21.52 -13.67
CA VAL A 239 20.49 -22.37 -14.65
C VAL A 239 21.25 -22.39 -15.99
N GLN A 240 21.00 -23.42 -16.77
CA GLN A 240 21.52 -23.60 -18.14
C GLN A 240 20.47 -24.32 -18.98
N GLU A 241 20.63 -24.31 -20.30
CA GLU A 241 19.78 -25.15 -21.15
C GLU A 241 19.89 -26.62 -20.74
N ALA A 242 18.77 -27.34 -20.82
CA ALA A 242 18.74 -28.75 -20.42
C ALA A 242 19.64 -29.58 -21.33
N ILE A 243 20.63 -30.24 -20.74
CA ILE A 243 21.48 -31.19 -21.45
C ILE A 243 20.62 -32.39 -21.87
N LEU A 244 20.41 -32.55 -23.18
CA LEU A 244 19.65 -33.65 -23.75
C LEU A 244 20.52 -34.86 -24.09
N VAL A 245 21.82 -34.63 -24.28
CA VAL A 245 22.82 -35.65 -24.58
C VAL A 245 24.04 -35.41 -23.69
N ASN A 246 24.39 -36.38 -22.85
CA ASN A 246 25.61 -36.33 -22.06
C ASN A 246 26.79 -36.92 -22.84
N ARG A 247 27.99 -36.47 -22.49
CA ARG A 247 29.23 -37.08 -22.97
C ARG A 247 29.24 -38.57 -22.65
N GLY A 248 29.45 -39.39 -23.68
CA GLY A 248 29.47 -40.84 -23.57
C GLY A 248 28.13 -41.50 -23.89
N ASP A 249 27.04 -40.74 -24.01
CA ASP A 249 25.73 -41.29 -24.36
C ASP A 249 25.73 -41.89 -25.75
N LEU A 250 24.96 -42.97 -25.90
CA LEU A 250 24.70 -43.61 -27.18
C LEU A 250 23.56 -42.87 -27.87
N VAL A 251 23.88 -42.20 -28.97
CA VAL A 251 22.97 -41.37 -29.74
C VAL A 251 22.76 -41.96 -31.13
N THR A 252 21.54 -41.87 -31.63
CA THR A 252 21.21 -42.23 -33.01
C THR A 252 21.39 -41.00 -33.90
N LEU A 253 22.40 -41.04 -34.76
CA LEU A 253 22.61 -40.05 -35.80
C LEU A 253 21.65 -40.32 -36.95
N MET A 254 20.86 -39.32 -37.30
CA MET A 254 19.95 -39.34 -38.44
C MET A 254 20.56 -38.50 -39.55
N PHE A 255 20.74 -39.12 -40.72
CA PHE A 255 21.18 -38.46 -41.92
C PHE A 255 20.08 -38.54 -42.97
N GLU A 256 19.73 -37.40 -43.55
CA GLU A 256 18.68 -37.30 -44.56
C GLU A 256 19.25 -36.67 -45.83
N ALA A 257 19.13 -37.36 -46.96
CA ALA A 257 19.52 -36.84 -48.26
C ALA A 257 18.66 -37.44 -49.38
N ARG A 258 18.06 -36.59 -50.23
CA ARG A 258 17.35 -36.98 -51.46
C ARG A 258 16.38 -38.17 -51.29
N GLY A 259 15.57 -38.15 -50.23
CA GLY A 259 14.58 -39.21 -49.95
C GLY A 259 15.15 -40.49 -49.30
N ILE A 260 16.43 -40.50 -48.93
CA ILE A 260 17.08 -41.58 -48.18
C ILE A 260 17.30 -41.11 -46.74
N GLN A 261 16.87 -41.92 -45.79
CA GLN A 261 17.10 -41.72 -44.36
C GLN A 261 18.01 -42.83 -43.84
N LEU A 262 19.19 -42.45 -43.34
CA LEU A 262 20.15 -43.36 -42.72
C LEU A 262 20.19 -43.11 -41.21
N SER A 263 20.27 -44.19 -40.43
CA SER A 263 20.45 -44.12 -38.98
C SER A 263 21.71 -44.87 -38.58
N VAL A 264 22.54 -44.24 -37.75
CA VAL A 264 23.81 -44.81 -37.28
C VAL A 264 23.95 -44.57 -35.78
N ARG A 265 24.40 -45.59 -35.03
CA ARG A 265 24.71 -45.42 -33.62
C ARG A 265 26.09 -44.79 -33.44
N ALA A 266 26.13 -43.71 -32.68
CA ALA A 266 27.36 -43.03 -32.33
C ALA A 266 27.41 -42.72 -30.83
N ARG A 267 28.60 -42.41 -30.33
CA ARG A 267 28.82 -41.98 -28.95
C ARG A 267 29.11 -40.49 -28.91
N ALA A 268 28.40 -39.74 -28.07
CA ALA A 268 28.65 -38.32 -27.87
C ALA A 268 30.01 -38.07 -27.20
N MET A 269 30.76 -37.08 -27.69
CA MET A 269 32.05 -36.69 -27.10
C MET A 269 31.94 -35.57 -26.08
N GLU A 270 30.83 -34.84 -26.10
CA GLU A 270 30.58 -33.62 -25.32
C GLU A 270 29.14 -33.65 -24.80
N ASN A 271 28.84 -32.83 -23.79
CA ASN A 271 27.45 -32.59 -23.37
C ASN A 271 26.82 -31.61 -24.36
N ALA A 272 25.54 -31.81 -24.67
CA ALA A 272 24.83 -30.92 -25.57
C ALA A 272 23.36 -30.72 -25.17
N ALA A 273 22.91 -29.47 -25.31
CA ALA A 273 21.51 -29.08 -25.31
C ALA A 273 20.89 -29.27 -26.71
N ASP A 274 19.59 -28.96 -26.84
CA ASP A 274 18.90 -29.02 -28.13
C ASP A 274 19.50 -28.01 -29.12
N GLY A 275 19.67 -28.41 -30.38
CA GLY A 275 20.23 -27.52 -31.41
C GLY A 275 21.74 -27.27 -31.31
N GLU A 276 22.44 -27.80 -30.30
CA GLU A 276 23.89 -27.67 -30.22
C GLU A 276 24.61 -28.64 -31.17
N LEU A 277 25.64 -28.15 -31.86
CA LEU A 277 26.49 -28.94 -32.76
C LEU A 277 27.68 -29.50 -31.97
N ILE A 278 27.71 -30.82 -31.79
CA ILE A 278 28.80 -31.51 -31.09
C ILE A 278 29.36 -32.67 -31.92
N ARG A 279 30.50 -33.19 -31.45
CA ARG A 279 31.20 -34.31 -32.07
C ARG A 279 30.72 -35.64 -31.53
N PHE A 280 30.53 -36.60 -32.43
CA PHE A 280 30.16 -37.98 -32.13
C PHE A 280 31.15 -38.96 -32.74
N VAL A 281 31.42 -40.08 -32.08
CA VAL A 281 32.24 -41.17 -32.64
C VAL A 281 31.33 -42.31 -33.09
N ASN A 282 31.37 -42.63 -34.38
CA ASN A 282 30.66 -43.77 -34.93
C ASN A 282 31.30 -45.08 -34.43
N LEU A 283 30.51 -45.94 -33.79
CA LEU A 283 31.00 -47.18 -33.18
C LEU A 283 31.36 -48.28 -34.18
N GLN A 284 30.87 -48.20 -35.42
CA GLN A 284 31.17 -49.17 -36.48
C GLN A 284 32.43 -48.81 -37.25
N SER A 285 32.67 -47.51 -37.50
CA SER A 285 33.78 -47.03 -38.33
C SER A 285 34.90 -46.34 -37.55
N ASN A 286 34.70 -46.08 -36.25
CA ASN A 286 35.58 -45.28 -35.40
C ASN A 286 35.89 -43.87 -35.95
N ARG A 287 35.06 -43.36 -36.87
CA ARG A 287 35.19 -41.99 -37.40
C ARG A 287 34.39 -41.01 -36.56
N THR A 288 34.93 -39.79 -36.42
CA THR A 288 34.21 -38.69 -35.78
C THR A 288 33.32 -37.98 -36.79
N VAL A 289 32.09 -37.67 -36.39
CA VAL A 289 31.08 -36.96 -37.20
C VAL A 289 30.51 -35.83 -36.36
N GLU A 290 30.34 -34.66 -36.96
CA GLU A 290 29.63 -33.53 -36.34
C GLU A 290 28.15 -33.62 -36.66
N ALA A 291 27.32 -33.45 -35.63
CA ALA A 291 25.86 -33.48 -35.76
C ALA A 291 25.24 -32.52 -34.75
N MET A 292 24.06 -32.02 -35.09
CA MET A 292 23.27 -31.16 -34.22
C MET A 292 22.29 -32.01 -33.42
N VAL A 293 22.21 -31.80 -32.11
CA VAL A 293 21.24 -32.49 -31.25
C VAL A 293 19.82 -32.04 -31.62
N ASP A 294 18.89 -33.00 -31.71
CA ASP A 294 17.49 -32.82 -32.16
C ASP A 294 16.51 -33.47 -31.16
N GLY A 295 16.92 -33.53 -29.90
CA GLY A 295 16.21 -34.19 -28.81
C GLY A 295 17.00 -35.29 -28.08
N PRO A 296 16.41 -35.87 -27.03
CA PRO A 296 17.06 -36.90 -26.21
C PRO A 296 17.49 -38.11 -27.05
N GLY A 297 18.78 -38.44 -27.00
CA GLY A 297 19.35 -39.62 -27.69
C GLY A 297 19.31 -39.55 -29.22
N ARG A 298 19.03 -38.39 -29.83
CA ARG A 298 18.96 -38.20 -31.28
C ARG A 298 19.75 -36.97 -31.72
N ALA A 299 20.43 -37.07 -32.85
CA ALA A 299 21.09 -35.94 -33.48
C ALA A 299 21.02 -36.04 -35.01
N ARG A 300 21.01 -34.90 -35.69
CA ARG A 300 20.91 -34.78 -37.14
C ARG A 300 22.25 -34.35 -37.73
N VAL A 301 22.72 -35.11 -38.71
CA VAL A 301 23.96 -34.79 -39.44
C VAL A 301 23.59 -33.89 -40.62
N PHE A 302 24.15 -32.69 -40.67
CA PHE A 302 24.09 -31.87 -41.87
C PHE A 302 25.18 -32.31 -42.83
N ALA A 303 24.81 -32.68 -44.06
CA ALA A 303 25.80 -32.87 -45.11
C ALA A 303 26.50 -31.53 -45.36
N SER A 304 27.77 -31.41 -44.94
CA SER A 304 28.60 -30.31 -45.43
C SER A 304 28.76 -30.47 -46.95
N PRO A 305 28.58 -29.42 -47.77
CA PRO A 305 28.66 -29.52 -49.24
C PRO A 305 30.05 -29.87 -49.81
N ALA A 306 30.99 -30.37 -49.00
CA ALA A 306 32.38 -30.56 -49.39
C ALA A 306 32.95 -31.87 -48.82
N ALA A 307 32.58 -32.98 -49.44
CA ALA A 307 33.44 -34.16 -49.54
C ALA A 307 32.96 -35.00 -50.73
N SER A 308 33.38 -34.58 -51.92
CA SER A 308 33.42 -35.44 -53.10
C SER A 308 34.22 -36.70 -52.76
N PHE A 309 33.60 -37.87 -52.88
CA PHE A 309 34.32 -39.12 -53.13
C PHE A 309 34.67 -39.20 -54.62
#